data_AF-A0A5Z9SUP4-F1
#
_entry.id   AF-A0A5Z9SUP4-F1
#
_cell.length_a   1.000
_cell.length_b   1.000
_cell.length_c   1.000
_cell.angle_alpha   90.00
_cell.angle_beta   90.00
_cell.angle_gamma   90.00
#
_symmetry.space_group_name_H-M   'P 1'
#
loop_
_entity.id
_entity.type
_entity.pdbx_description
1 polymer ?
#
loop_
_entity_poly.entity_id
_entity_poly.type
_entity_poly.pdbx_seq_one_letter_code
_entity_poly.pdbx_strand_id
1 'polypeptide(L)' 'LIDEPEISLHVAWQKEFLDSIARIQKLNEFSKIIIATHSPQIVNNNWDITYDLFENNNKNMEGQ' A
#
# COMPACT_ATOMS: atom_id res chain seq x y z
N LEU A 1 -9.15 1.38 -6.14
CA LEU A 1 -9.03 1.04 -4.70
C LEU A 1 -8.85 -0.46 -4.63
N ILE A 2 -7.90 -0.95 -3.82
CA ILE A 2 -7.68 -2.37 -3.56
C ILE A 2 -7.69 -2.55 -2.04
N ASP A 3 -8.38 -3.58 -1.57
CA ASP A 3 -8.60 -3.84 -0.16
C ASP A 3 -8.11 -5.25 0.19
N GLU A 4 -7.31 -5.34 1.25
CA GLU A 4 -6.73 -6.58 1.82
C GLU A 4 -6.23 -7.62 0.79
N PRO A 5 -5.36 -7.25 -0.17
CA PRO A 5 -4.92 -8.18 -1.21
C PRO A 5 -4.13 -9.38 -0.65
N GLU A 6 -3.58 -9.28 0.56
CA GLU A 6 -2.91 -10.38 1.26
C GLU A 6 -3.80 -11.60 1.53
N ILE A 7 -5.13 -11.43 1.65
CA ILE A 7 -6.05 -12.54 1.95
C ILE A 7 -6.06 -13.58 0.82
N SER A 8 -5.83 -13.12 -0.42
CA SER A 8 -5.94 -13.95 -1.62
C SER A 8 -4.59 -14.27 -2.26
N LEU A 9 -3.46 -13.79 -1.70
CA LEU A 9 -2.14 -13.90 -2.31
C LEU A 9 -1.18 -14.76 -1.46
N HIS A 10 -0.48 -15.66 -2.14
CA HIS A 10 0.68 -16.35 -1.56
C HIS A 10 1.77 -15.33 -1.17
N VAL A 11 2.55 -15.61 -0.11
CA VAL A 11 3.54 -14.67 0.44
C VAL A 11 4.58 -14.20 -0.59
N ALA A 12 4.95 -15.07 -1.54
CA ALA A 12 5.85 -14.69 -2.63
C ALA A 12 5.25 -13.60 -3.52
N TRP A 13 3.95 -13.69 -3.82
CA TRP A 13 3.25 -12.70 -4.65
C TRP A 13 2.96 -11.40 -3.91
N GLN A 14 2.79 -11.45 -2.59
CA GLN A 14 2.67 -10.25 -1.77
C GLN A 14 3.91 -9.34 -1.95
N LYS A 15 5.11 -9.93 -2.03
CA LYS A 15 6.37 -9.17 -2.23
C LYS A 15 6.50 -8.52 -3.61
N GLU A 16 5.86 -9.10 -4.63
CA GLU A 16 5.87 -8.59 -6.02
C GLU A 16 4.65 -7.72 -6.34
N PHE A 17 3.73 -7.57 -5.38
CA PHE A 17 2.42 -6.97 -5.60
C PHE A 17 2.53 -5.49 -5.99
N LEU A 18 3.26 -4.68 -5.22
CA LEU A 18 3.40 -3.25 -5.49
C LEU A 18 4.05 -2.97 -6.85
N ASP A 19 5.09 -3.73 -7.22
CA ASP A 19 5.75 -3.61 -8.52
C ASP A 19 4.79 -3.91 -9.67
N SER A 20 3.95 -4.93 -9.50
CA SER A 20 2.92 -5.32 -10.47
C SER A 20 1.86 -4.23 -10.61
N ILE A 21 1.38 -3.68 -9.49
CA ILE A 21 0.41 -2.58 -9.49
C ILE A 21 1.00 -1.31 -10.10
N ALA A 22 2.25 -0.97 -9.81
CA ALA A 22 2.92 0.19 -10.40
C ALA A 22 3.04 0.08 -11.92
N ARG A 23 3.33 -1.12 -12.44
CA ARG A 23 3.32 -1.39 -13.89
C ARG A 23 1.94 -1.21 -14.49
N ILE A 24 0.90 -1.76 -13.85
CA ILE A 24 -0.50 -1.60 -14.29
C ILE A 24 -0.91 -0.12 -14.27
N GLN A 25 -0.54 0.61 -13.23
CA GLN A 25 -0.81 2.05 -13.11
C GLN A 25 -0.24 2.82 -14.30
N LYS A 26 1.02 2.55 -14.65
CA LYS A 26 1.70 3.20 -15.77
C LYS A 26 1.07 2.84 -17.12
N LEU A 27 0.70 1.58 -17.31
CA LEU A 27 0.12 1.09 -18.57
C LEU A 27 -1.28 1.66 -18.83
N ASN A 28 -2.07 1.88 -17.78
CA ASN A 28 -3.44 2.36 -17.89
C ASN A 28 -3.59 3.85 -17.57
N GLU A 29 -2.47 4.55 -17.34
CA GLU A 29 -2.43 5.98 -17.00
C GLU A 29 -3.32 6.33 -15.80
N PHE A 30 -3.41 5.43 -14.81
CA PHE A 30 -4.19 5.67 -13.61
C PHE A 30 -3.55 6.78 -12.76
N SER A 31 -4.29 7.87 -12.55
CA SER A 31 -3.81 9.03 -11.79
C SER A 31 -3.51 8.71 -10.32
N LYS A 32 -4.25 7.77 -9.71
CA LYS A 32 -4.05 7.37 -8.32
C LYS A 32 -4.53 5.94 -8.07
N ILE A 33 -3.75 5.20 -7.29
CA ILE A 33 -4.15 3.92 -6.71
C ILE A 33 -4.04 4.06 -5.19
N ILE A 34 -5.03 3.52 -4.49
CA ILE A 34 -5.05 3.42 -3.02
C ILE A 34 -5.18 1.94 -2.69
N ILE A 35 -4.33 1.49 -1.79
CA ILE A 35 -4.26 0.11 -1.30
C ILE A 35 -4.38 0.17 0.22
N ALA A 36 -5.35 -0.56 0.77
CA ALA A 36 -5.40 -0.84 2.20
C ALA A 36 -4.84 -2.24 2.44
N THR A 37 -3.90 -2.37 3.38
CA THR A 37 -3.28 -3.65 3.70
C THR A 37 -2.79 -3.65 5.15
N HIS A 38 -2.85 -4.82 5.78
CA HIS A 38 -2.23 -5.13 7.05
C HIS A 38 -0.90 -5.87 6.89
N SER A 39 -0.48 -6.20 5.67
CA SER A 39 0.71 -7.02 5.41
C SER A 39 1.98 -6.18 5.19
N PRO A 40 2.99 -6.28 6.07
CA PRO A 40 4.30 -5.68 5.83
C PRO A 40 5.00 -6.28 4.60
N GLN A 41 4.62 -7.50 4.17
CA GLN A 41 5.20 -8.14 2.99
C GLN A 41 4.80 -7.43 1.70
N ILE A 42 3.60 -6.82 1.67
CA ILE A 42 3.16 -5.99 0.54
C ILE A 42 3.93 -4.67 0.51
N VAL A 43 4.07 -4.00 1.66
CA VAL A 43 4.82 -2.74 1.77
C VAL A 43 6.29 -2.95 1.38
N ASN A 44 6.89 -4.03 1.87
CA ASN A 44 8.29 -4.39 1.64
C ASN A 44 9.24 -3.23 1.99
N ASN A 45 9.95 -2.66 1.02
CA ASN A 45 10.86 -1.53 1.23
C ASN A 45 10.23 -0.16 0.90
N ASN A 46 8.95 -0.11 0.53
CA ASN A 46 8.28 1.10 0.04
C ASN A 46 7.50 1.81 1.16
N TRP A 47 8.11 1.96 2.33
CA TRP A 47 7.48 2.63 3.48
C TRP A 47 7.24 4.12 3.26
N ASP A 48 8.04 4.74 2.37
CA ASP A 48 7.97 6.15 1.99
C ASP A 48 6.64 6.54 1.31
N ILE A 49 5.96 5.58 0.68
CA ILE A 49 4.66 5.78 0.03
C ILE A 49 3.47 5.32 0.88
N THR A 50 3.70 4.96 2.14
CA THR A 50 2.65 4.50 3.06
C THR A 50 2.07 5.63 3.91
N TYR A 51 0.84 5.44 4.36
CA TYR A 51 0.21 6.31 5.35
C TYR A 51 -0.25 5.43 6.53
N ASP A 52 0.53 5.44 7.61
CA ASP A 52 0.15 4.76 8.85
C ASP A 52 -1.05 5.46 9.50
N LEU A 53 -2.11 4.71 9.78
CA LEU A 53 -3.35 5.27 10.32
C LEU A 53 -3.27 5.61 11.80
N PHE A 54 -2.37 5.01 12.57
CA PHE A 54 -2.23 5.29 14.00
C PHE A 54 -1.30 6.49 14.22
N GLU A 55 -0.08 6.41 13.72
CA GLU A 55 0.94 7.45 13.89
C GLU A 55 0.48 8.77 13.27
N ASN A 56 -0.07 8.75 12.06
CA ASN A 56 -0.46 9.99 11.41
C ASN A 56 -1.75 10.58 12.00
N ASN A 57 -2.67 9.76 12.52
CA ASN A 57 -3.81 10.30 13.27
C ASN A 57 -3.37 10.96 14.58
N ASN A 58 -2.38 10.40 15.28
CA ASN A 58 -1.85 11.00 16.50
C ASN A 58 -1.06 12.29 16.21
N LYS A 59 -0.23 12.33 15.16
CA LYS A 59 0.45 13.57 14.70
C LYS A 59 -0.54 14.68 14.38
N ASN A 60 -1.69 14.36 13.78
CA ASN A 60 -2.75 15.33 13.48
C ASN A 60 -3.46 15.85 14.75
N MET A 61 -3.41 15.12 15.87
CA MET A 61 -3.96 15.54 17.15
C MET A 61 -2.97 16.33 18.01
N GLU A 62 -1.67 16.04 17.94
CA GLU A 62 -0.62 16.80 18.64
C GLU A 62 -0.37 18.19 18.04
N GLY A 63 -0.76 18.39 16.78
CA GLY A 63 -0.69 19.68 16.08
C GLY A 63 -1.90 20.62 16.30
N GLN A 64 -2.82 20.30 17.23
CA GLN A 64 -3.98 21.11 17.59
C GLN A 64 -3.84 21.76 18.97
#